data_AF-A0A812T2C6-F1
#
_entry.id   AF-A0A812T2C6-F1
#
_cell.length_a   1.000
_cell.length_b   1.000
_cell.length_c   1.000
_cell.angle_alpha   90.00
_cell.angle_beta   90.00
_cell.angle_gamma   90.00
#
_symmetry.space_group_name_H-M   'P 1'
#
loop_
_entity.id
_entity.type
_entity.pdbx_description
1 polymer ?
#
loop_
_entity_poly.entity_id
_entity_poly.type
_entity_poly.pdbx_seq_one_letter_code
_entity_poly.pdbx_strand_id
1 'polypeptide(L)'
;MMWPVGASAESNDELIALLRQDRDLLEPLPKMLKDQKWDNVRSILKTPPVAYLWNLGMEKNTLKKLGDSLGEIQVLELMDEIASDLQTADEISYSNNYVYGQPGEGKVKIKEPIEYMKMAMSKLDEVLKIVG
;
A
#
# COMPACT_ATOMS: atom_id res chain seq x y z
N MET A 1 -43.21 1.18 0.41
CA MET A 1 -42.09 2.14 0.37
C MET A 1 -41.20 1.85 1.57
N MET A 2 -40.06 1.22 1.36
CA MET A 2 -39.00 1.06 2.36
C MET A 2 -37.69 1.19 1.59
N TRP A 3 -37.04 2.34 1.72
CA TRP A 3 -35.63 2.48 1.36
C TRP A 3 -34.79 1.73 2.41
N PRO A 4 -33.76 0.97 2.03
CA PRO A 4 -32.83 0.44 3.00
C PRO A 4 -32.05 1.60 3.61
N VAL A 5 -31.99 1.58 4.94
CA VAL A 5 -31.31 2.51 5.82
C VAL A 5 -29.79 2.38 5.61
N GLY A 6 -29.09 3.51 5.72
CA GLY A 6 -27.73 3.75 5.25
C GLY A 6 -26.70 2.67 5.58
N ALA A 7 -25.81 2.43 4.61
CA ALA A 7 -24.48 1.92 4.91
C ALA A 7 -23.86 2.82 5.99
N SER A 8 -23.47 2.25 7.12
CA SER A 8 -22.67 2.97 8.11
C SER A 8 -21.41 3.43 7.39
N ALA A 9 -21.20 4.74 7.29
CA ALA A 9 -19.90 5.26 6.88
C ALA A 9 -18.86 4.68 7.85
N GLU A 10 -17.75 4.16 7.32
CA GLU A 10 -16.62 3.72 8.14
C GLU A 10 -16.19 4.89 9.02
N SER A 11 -16.06 4.65 10.32
CA SER A 11 -15.61 5.67 11.25
C SER A 11 -14.11 5.95 11.08
N ASN A 12 -13.67 7.14 11.47
CA ASN A 12 -12.25 7.49 11.41
C ASN A 12 -11.38 6.53 12.23
N ASP A 13 -11.87 6.06 13.37
CA ASP A 13 -11.15 5.07 14.21
C ASP A 13 -10.97 3.73 13.47
N GLU A 14 -11.98 3.27 12.73
CA GLU A 14 -11.88 2.06 11.89
C GLU A 14 -10.89 2.24 10.74
N LEU A 15 -10.93 3.40 10.08
CA LEU A 15 -9.97 3.73 9.01
C LEU A 15 -8.54 3.79 9.54
N ILE A 16 -8.32 4.41 10.70
CA ILE A 16 -7.00 4.47 11.35
C ILE A 16 -6.53 3.06 11.76
N ALA A 17 -7.43 2.22 12.29
CA ALA A 17 -7.12 0.83 12.62
C ALA A 17 -6.69 0.02 11.37
N LEU A 18 -7.37 0.24 10.23
CA LEU A 18 -6.98 -0.37 8.95
C LEU A 18 -5.59 0.10 8.50
N LEU A 19 -5.27 1.39 8.61
CA LEU A 19 -3.93 1.90 8.26
C LEU A 19 -2.82 1.30 9.13
N ARG A 20 -3.10 1.06 10.43
CA ARG A 20 -2.17 0.35 11.32
C ARG A 20 -1.98 -1.09 10.88
N GLN A 21 -3.06 -1.78 10.51
CA GLN A 21 -2.99 -3.13 9.96
C GLN A 21 -2.20 -3.18 8.65
N ASP A 22 -2.42 -2.22 7.75
CA ASP A 22 -1.64 -2.08 6.51
C ASP A 22 -0.16 -1.96 6.84
N ARG A 23 0.20 -1.08 7.79
CA ARG A 23 1.59 -0.88 8.20
C ARG A 23 2.23 -2.15 8.74
N ASP A 24 1.52 -2.93 9.54
CA ASP A 24 1.98 -4.21 10.09
C ASP A 24 2.19 -5.26 8.99
N LEU A 25 1.32 -5.27 7.96
CA LEU A 25 1.43 -6.16 6.81
C LEU A 25 2.61 -5.82 5.90
N LEU A 26 2.99 -4.54 5.82
CA LEU A 26 4.14 -4.09 5.03
C LEU A 26 5.49 -4.41 5.72
N GLU A 27 5.53 -4.45 7.05
CA GLU A 27 6.75 -4.67 7.86
C GLU A 27 7.60 -5.89 7.44
N PRO A 28 7.04 -7.09 7.16
CA PRO A 28 7.84 -8.24 6.73
C PRO A 28 8.31 -8.17 5.28
N LEU A 29 7.73 -7.32 4.43
CA LEU A 29 7.94 -7.34 2.97
C LEU A 29 9.39 -7.06 2.56
N PRO A 30 10.14 -6.12 3.16
CA PRO A 30 11.56 -5.94 2.87
C PRO A 30 12.39 -7.21 3.03
N LYS A 31 12.09 -8.06 4.03
CA LYS A 31 12.78 -9.34 4.22
C LYS A 31 12.35 -10.34 3.14
N MET A 32 11.06 -10.41 2.83
CA MET A 32 10.54 -11.30 1.78
C MET A 32 11.12 -10.96 0.40
N LEU A 33 11.32 -9.67 0.10
CA LEU A 33 12.02 -9.19 -1.08
C LEU A 33 13.49 -9.64 -1.10
N LYS A 34 14.21 -9.61 0.03
CA LYS A 34 15.58 -10.18 0.10
C LYS A 34 15.59 -11.68 -0.15
N ASP A 35 14.59 -12.38 0.38
CA ASP A 35 14.40 -13.82 0.24
C ASP A 35 13.84 -14.22 -1.14
N GLN A 36 13.69 -13.26 -2.06
CA GLN A 36 13.18 -13.46 -3.43
C GLN A 36 11.77 -14.03 -3.52
N LYS A 37 10.93 -13.77 -2.51
CA LYS A 37 9.53 -14.23 -2.45
C LYS A 37 8.61 -13.26 -3.20
N TRP A 38 8.89 -13.02 -4.47
CA TRP A 38 8.22 -12.00 -5.29
C TRP A 38 6.70 -12.16 -5.29
N ASP A 39 6.19 -13.34 -5.65
CA ASP A 39 4.75 -13.59 -5.72
C ASP A 39 4.05 -13.39 -4.38
N ASN A 40 4.68 -13.78 -3.27
CA ASN A 40 4.11 -13.56 -1.96
C ASN A 40 4.04 -12.08 -1.60
N VAL A 41 5.07 -11.29 -1.93
CA VAL A 41 5.07 -9.84 -1.71
C VAL A 41 3.95 -9.19 -2.51
N ARG A 42 3.83 -9.54 -3.79
CA ARG A 42 2.76 -9.03 -4.66
C ARG A 42 1.38 -9.44 -4.19
N SER A 43 1.23 -10.68 -3.72
CA SER A 43 -0.02 -11.15 -3.14
C SER A 43 -0.45 -10.28 -1.96
N ILE A 44 0.47 -9.88 -1.09
CA ILE A 44 0.16 -8.98 0.03
C ILE A 44 -0.21 -7.58 -0.49
N LEU A 45 0.60 -7.00 -1.39
CA LEU A 45 0.36 -5.66 -1.94
C LEU A 45 -0.98 -5.51 -2.68
N LYS A 46 -1.44 -6.58 -3.34
CA LYS A 46 -2.64 -6.57 -4.19
C LYS A 46 -3.88 -7.15 -3.52
N THR A 47 -3.78 -7.57 -2.25
CA THR A 47 -4.92 -8.03 -1.46
C THR A 47 -5.28 -6.98 -0.40
N PRO A 48 -6.58 -6.74 -0.14
CA PRO A 48 -7.00 -5.94 1.01
C PRO A 48 -6.40 -6.45 2.34
N PRO A 49 -6.07 -5.54 3.28
CA PRO A 49 -6.36 -4.11 3.22
C PRO A 49 -5.37 -3.29 2.37
N VAL A 50 -4.12 -3.75 2.17
CA VAL A 50 -3.05 -2.97 1.51
C VAL A 50 -3.43 -2.50 0.10
N ALA A 51 -4.17 -3.33 -0.63
CA ALA A 51 -4.63 -2.99 -1.97
C ALA A 51 -5.55 -1.77 -2.02
N TYR A 52 -6.22 -1.43 -0.92
CA TYR A 52 -7.02 -0.20 -0.83
C TYR A 52 -6.16 1.05 -0.91
N LEU A 53 -4.89 1.00 -0.50
CA LEU A 53 -4.00 2.17 -0.53
C LEU A 53 -3.65 2.63 -1.96
N TRP A 54 -3.74 1.75 -2.97
CA TRP A 54 -3.18 2.06 -4.29
C TRP A 54 -3.81 1.33 -5.49
N ASN A 55 -4.32 0.11 -5.33
CA ASN A 55 -4.65 -0.78 -6.46
C ASN A 55 -6.16 -0.93 -6.73
N LEU A 56 -7.03 -0.59 -5.77
CA LEU A 56 -8.48 -0.88 -5.84
C LEU A 56 -9.39 0.33 -6.09
N GLY A 57 -8.82 1.46 -6.52
CA GLY A 57 -9.56 2.67 -6.86
C GLY A 57 -9.75 3.64 -5.69
N MET A 58 -9.96 4.92 -6.02
CA MET A 58 -10.05 6.02 -5.05
C MET A 58 -11.27 5.93 -4.14
N GLU A 59 -12.35 5.32 -4.60
CA GLU A 59 -13.58 5.13 -3.83
C GLU A 59 -13.40 4.17 -2.66
N LYS A 60 -12.41 3.27 -2.73
CA LYS A 60 -12.06 2.34 -1.66
C LYS A 60 -10.86 2.79 -0.84
N ASN A 61 -10.15 3.83 -1.29
CA ASN A 61 -8.87 4.22 -0.70
C ASN A 61 -9.03 4.73 0.74
N THR A 62 -8.43 4.00 1.69
CA THR A 62 -8.50 4.27 3.12
C THR A 62 -7.96 5.66 3.46
N LEU A 63 -6.84 6.06 2.84
CA LEU A 63 -6.22 7.38 3.04
C LEU A 63 -7.09 8.49 2.47
N LYS A 64 -7.71 8.28 1.30
CA LYS A 64 -8.64 9.25 0.70
C LYS A 64 -9.84 9.49 1.61
N LYS A 65 -10.49 8.40 2.06
CA LYS A 65 -11.66 8.45 2.96
C LYS A 65 -11.31 9.18 4.26
N LEU A 66 -10.16 8.85 4.86
CA LEU A 66 -9.73 9.45 6.11
C LEU A 66 -9.37 10.94 5.93
N GLY A 67 -8.59 11.28 4.91
CA GLY A 67 -8.21 12.65 4.59
C GLY A 67 -9.42 13.54 4.29
N ASP A 68 -10.39 13.05 3.52
CA ASP A 68 -11.65 13.74 3.28
C ASP A 68 -12.47 13.94 4.56
N SER A 69 -12.57 12.90 5.39
CA SER A 69 -13.39 12.97 6.60
C SER A 69 -12.81 13.89 7.66
N LEU A 70 -11.47 13.99 7.75
CA LEU A 70 -10.79 14.88 8.69
C LEU A 70 -10.58 16.28 8.11
N GLY A 71 -10.63 16.45 6.79
CA GLY A 71 -10.23 17.67 6.11
C GLY A 71 -8.71 17.88 6.09
N GLU A 72 -7.93 16.80 6.21
CA GLU A 72 -6.47 16.83 6.34
C GLU A 72 -5.77 16.68 4.99
N ILE A 73 -5.38 17.81 4.39
CA ILE A 73 -4.76 17.86 3.06
C ILE A 73 -3.45 17.08 3.02
N GLN A 74 -2.65 17.12 4.08
CA GLN A 74 -1.37 16.40 4.14
C GLN A 74 -1.58 14.87 4.02
N VAL A 75 -2.69 14.32 4.51
CA VAL A 75 -3.03 12.90 4.34
C VAL A 75 -3.31 12.58 2.87
N LEU A 76 -3.95 13.50 2.14
CA LEU A 76 -4.24 13.35 0.71
C LEU A 76 -2.98 13.49 -0.16
N GLU A 77 -2.05 14.36 0.22
CA GLU A 77 -0.75 14.48 -0.46
C GLU A 77 0.09 13.21 -0.28
N LEU A 78 0.20 12.72 0.96
CA LEU A 78 0.93 11.48 1.27
C LEU A 78 0.29 10.25 0.62
N MET A 79 -1.02 10.26 0.37
CA MET A 79 -1.72 9.17 -0.31
C MET A 79 -1.16 8.89 -1.71
N ASP A 80 -0.99 9.93 -2.53
CA ASP A 80 -0.48 9.75 -3.90
C ASP A 80 0.97 9.24 -3.88
N GLU A 81 1.78 9.73 -2.93
CA GLU A 81 3.16 9.28 -2.77
C GLU A 81 3.26 7.82 -2.29
N ILE A 82 2.42 7.42 -1.32
CA ILE A 82 2.33 6.04 -0.85
C ILE A 82 1.89 5.13 -2.00
N ALA A 83 0.88 5.53 -2.78
CA ALA A 83 0.40 4.74 -3.89
C ALA A 83 1.49 4.53 -4.95
N SER A 84 2.24 5.58 -5.29
CA SER A 84 3.36 5.53 -6.24
C SER A 84 4.48 4.60 -5.78
N ASP A 85 4.87 4.68 -4.50
CA ASP A 85 5.90 3.81 -3.93
C ASP A 85 5.48 2.33 -3.94
N LEU A 86 4.23 2.03 -3.53
CA LEU A 86 3.70 0.66 -3.51
C LEU A 86 3.58 0.08 -4.92
N GLN A 87 3.10 0.89 -5.89
CA GLN A 87 3.04 0.50 -7.29
C GLN A 87 4.42 0.18 -7.84
N THR A 88 5.41 1.05 -7.60
CA THR A 88 6.78 0.86 -8.09
C THR A 88 7.40 -0.40 -7.48
N ALA A 89 7.16 -0.67 -6.19
CA ALA A 89 7.60 -1.91 -5.55
C ALA A 89 6.94 -3.16 -6.17
N ASP A 90 5.64 -3.13 -6.51
CA ASP A 90 4.95 -4.23 -7.21
C ASP A 90 5.53 -4.46 -8.61
N GLU A 91 5.75 -3.39 -9.38
CA GLU A 91 6.24 -3.47 -10.76
C GLU A 91 7.64 -4.07 -10.83
N ILE A 92 8.53 -3.68 -9.92
CA ILE A 92 9.88 -4.25 -9.85
C ILE A 92 9.82 -5.70 -9.38
N SER A 93 8.99 -6.01 -8.37
CA SER A 93 8.78 -7.38 -7.89
C SER A 93 8.23 -8.29 -8.99
N TYR A 94 7.28 -7.80 -9.77
CA TYR A 94 6.73 -8.48 -10.94
C TYR A 94 7.81 -8.72 -11.99
N SER A 95 8.59 -7.69 -12.31
CA SER A 95 9.67 -7.79 -13.30
C SER A 95 10.69 -8.85 -12.89
N ASN A 96 11.05 -8.93 -11.61
CA ASN A 96 11.98 -9.91 -11.07
C ASN A 96 11.54 -11.37 -11.30
N ASN A 97 10.23 -11.67 -11.41
CA ASN A 97 9.75 -13.01 -11.74
C ASN A 97 10.18 -13.51 -13.12
N TYR A 98 10.40 -12.60 -14.07
CA TYR A 98 10.68 -12.96 -15.46
C TYR A 98 12.15 -12.85 -15.82
N VAL A 99 12.99 -12.33 -14.92
CA VAL A 99 14.43 -12.11 -15.16
C VAL A 99 15.15 -13.40 -15.57
N TYR A 100 14.80 -14.54 -14.97
CA TYR A 100 15.44 -15.83 -15.29
C TYR A 100 15.03 -16.44 -16.64
N GLY A 101 13.96 -15.93 -17.27
CA GLY A 101 13.41 -16.45 -18.53
C GLY A 101 13.71 -15.62 -19.76
N GLN A 102 14.38 -14.46 -19.63
CA GLN A 102 14.63 -13.53 -20.73
C GLN A 102 16.07 -13.66 -21.26
N PRO A 103 16.29 -13.62 -22.59
CA PRO A 103 17.64 -13.61 -23.14
C PRO A 103 18.37 -12.29 -22.81
N GLY A 104 19.37 -12.35 -21.92
CA GLY A 104 20.21 -11.23 -21.51
C GLY A 104 20.70 -11.34 -20.05
N GLU A 105 21.62 -10.46 -19.62
CA GLU A 105 22.10 -10.35 -18.22
C GLU A 105 21.10 -9.61 -17.31
N GLY A 106 19.82 -9.98 -17.34
CA GLY A 106 18.86 -9.42 -16.39
C GLY A 106 19.34 -9.70 -14.96
N LYS A 107 19.70 -8.67 -14.21
CA LYS A 107 20.02 -8.82 -12.78
C LYS A 107 18.77 -8.54 -11.98
N VAL A 108 18.44 -9.46 -11.08
CA VAL A 108 17.35 -9.29 -10.13
C VAL A 108 17.59 -8.01 -9.31
N LYS A 109 16.59 -7.14 -9.27
CA LYS A 109 16.62 -5.90 -8.51
C LYS A 109 16.12 -6.17 -7.09
N ILE A 110 17.05 -6.32 -6.14
CA ILE A 110 16.70 -6.53 -4.72
C ILE A 110 16.53 -5.21 -3.97
N LYS A 111 17.44 -4.25 -4.20
CA LYS A 111 17.52 -3.03 -3.38
C LYS A 111 16.38 -2.05 -3.66
N GLU A 112 16.13 -1.79 -4.94
CA GLU A 112 15.11 -0.82 -5.38
C GLU A 112 13.72 -1.10 -4.79
N PRO A 113 13.10 -2.30 -4.93
CA PRO A 113 11.76 -2.52 -4.38
C PRO A 113 11.73 -2.45 -2.84
N ILE A 114 12.85 -2.74 -2.17
CA ILE A 114 12.97 -2.58 -0.72
C ILE A 114 12.99 -1.10 -0.32
N GLU A 115 13.67 -0.25 -1.10
CA GLU A 115 13.71 1.19 -0.86
C GLU A 115 12.32 1.81 -1.01
N TYR A 116 11.62 1.51 -2.10
CA TYR A 116 10.23 1.93 -2.28
C TYR A 116 9.29 1.42 -1.19
N MET A 117 9.42 0.15 -0.79
CA MET A 117 8.64 -0.40 0.33
C MET A 117 8.87 0.38 1.62
N LYS A 118 10.12 0.74 1.92
CA LYS A 118 10.46 1.53 3.12
C LYS A 118 9.97 2.96 3.04
N MET A 119 10.01 3.57 1.87
CA MET A 119 9.47 4.91 1.65
C MET A 119 7.95 4.93 1.88
N ALA A 120 7.22 3.96 1.32
CA ALA A 120 5.78 3.82 1.57
C ALA A 120 5.47 3.65 3.07
N MET A 121 6.20 2.77 3.76
CA MET A 121 6.06 2.57 5.22
C MET A 121 6.35 3.84 6.02
N SER A 122 7.42 4.57 5.67
CA SER A 122 7.77 5.82 6.37
C SER A 122 6.72 6.91 6.19
N LYS A 123 6.11 7.01 5.00
CA LYS A 123 5.02 7.95 4.73
C LYS A 123 3.73 7.53 5.43
N LEU A 124 3.45 6.22 5.48
CA LEU A 124 2.33 5.69 6.26
C LEU A 124 2.50 5.95 7.77
N ASP A 125 3.72 5.84 8.29
CA ASP A 125 4.05 6.23 9.67
C ASP A 125 3.85 7.74 9.92
N GLU A 126 4.06 8.58 8.90
CA GLU A 126 3.75 10.02 8.96
C GLU A 126 2.24 10.27 9.00
N VAL A 127 1.47 9.62 8.13
CA VAL A 127 0.00 9.68 8.17
C VAL A 127 -0.51 9.29 9.56
N LEU A 128 -0.03 8.17 10.11
CA LEU A 128 -0.44 7.70 11.43
C LEU A 128 -0.15 8.72 12.54
N LYS A 129 0.95 9.49 12.45
CA LYS A 129 1.24 10.56 13.42
C LYS A 129 0.32 11.78 13.28
N ILE A 130 -0.13 12.09 12.07
CA ILE A 130 -1.06 13.20 11.81
C ILE A 130 -2.42 12.89 12.43
N VAL A 131 -2.88 11.64 12.29
CA VAL A 131 -4.25 11.23 12.64
C VAL A 131 -4.39 10.60 14.04
N GLY A 132 -3.28 10.28 14.72
CA GLY A 132 -3.25 9.88 16.14
C GLY A 132 -2.46 8.63 16.44
#